data_AF-A0A973HHD2-F1
#
_entry.id   AF-A0A973HHD2-F1
#
_cell.length_a   1.000
_cell.length_b   1.000
_cell.length_c   1.000
_cell.angle_alpha   90.00
_cell.angle_beta   90.00
_cell.angle_gamma   90.00
#
_symmetry.space_group_name_H-M   'P 1'
#
loop_
_entity.id
_entity.type
_entity.pdbx_description
1 polymer ?
#
loop_
_entity_poly.entity_id
_entity_poly.type
_entity_poly.pdbx_seq_one_letter_code
_entity_poly.pdbx_strand_id
1 'polypeptide(L)'
;MDSNIPFQTIDWKSLPKTEHSGTTGIAYWQTMEFGGLRVRYVEYSENYKADHWCEKGHIVYCLKGEVINELKDGTQSILSEGMSYIVSDDLSSHRSITKEGVHLLIIDGDFLKLKHNIQE
;
A
#
# COMPACT_ATOMS: atom_id res chain seq x y z
N MET A 1 24.70 7.54 -4.34
CA MET A 1 25.24 6.17 -4.36
C MET A 1 24.06 5.25 -4.16
N ASP A 2 23.74 4.43 -5.15
CA ASP A 2 22.69 3.42 -5.02
C ASP A 2 23.09 2.49 -3.87
N SER A 3 22.33 2.57 -2.80
CA SER A 3 22.55 1.73 -1.63
C SER A 3 21.94 0.37 -1.95
N ASN A 4 22.80 -0.60 -2.27
CA ASN A 4 22.38 -1.98 -2.47
C ASN A 4 21.61 -2.49 -1.25
N ILE A 5 20.58 -3.31 -1.49
CA ILE A 5 19.82 -3.96 -0.43
C ILE A 5 20.42 -5.34 -0.18
N PRO A 6 21.05 -5.60 0.99
CA PRO A 6 21.61 -6.90 1.30
C PRO A 6 20.50 -7.92 1.57
N PHE A 7 20.82 -9.20 1.38
CA PHE A 7 19.97 -10.29 1.82
C PHE A 7 19.69 -10.19 3.32
N GLN A 8 18.41 -10.27 3.68
CA GLN A 8 17.94 -10.24 5.07
C GLN A 8 16.55 -10.88 5.16
N THR A 9 16.20 -11.31 6.37
CA THR A 9 14.84 -11.75 6.72
C THR A 9 14.21 -10.70 7.64
N ILE A 10 12.92 -10.41 7.45
CA ILE A 10 12.21 -9.42 8.26
C ILE A 10 11.19 -10.16 9.13
N ASP A 11 11.38 -10.13 10.45
CA ASP A 11 10.31 -10.45 11.39
C ASP A 11 9.48 -9.19 11.62
N TRP A 12 8.39 -9.05 10.87
CA TRP A 12 7.51 -7.89 10.97
C TRP A 12 7.01 -7.67 12.38
N LYS A 13 6.78 -8.71 13.19
CA LYS A 13 6.31 -8.54 14.57
C LYS A 13 7.29 -7.80 15.48
N SER A 14 8.57 -7.79 15.12
CA SER A 14 9.63 -7.09 15.86
C SER A 14 9.72 -5.58 15.54
N LEU A 15 9.11 -5.14 14.44
CA LEU A 15 9.16 -3.74 14.02
C LEU A 15 8.11 -2.88 14.73
N PRO A 16 8.40 -1.60 15.01
CA PRO A 16 7.44 -0.69 15.63
C PRO A 16 6.18 -0.56 14.79
N LYS A 17 5.01 -0.66 15.43
CA LYS A 17 3.74 -0.28 14.81
C LYS A 17 3.51 1.22 14.99
N THR A 18 3.26 1.91 13.89
CA THR A 18 2.79 3.30 13.88
C THR A 18 1.31 3.33 13.54
N GLU A 19 0.56 4.20 14.22
CA GLU A 19 -0.88 4.33 14.05
C GLU A 19 -1.22 5.49 13.10
N HIS A 20 -2.14 5.25 12.18
CA HIS A 20 -2.62 6.22 11.20
C HIS A 20 -4.15 6.16 11.15
N SER A 21 -4.82 7.24 11.57
CA SER A 21 -6.28 7.32 11.57
C SER A 21 -6.84 7.37 10.15
N GLY A 22 -7.93 6.63 9.90
CA GLY A 22 -8.77 6.84 8.73
C GLY A 22 -9.85 7.88 8.97
N THR A 23 -10.75 8.05 8.00
CA THR A 23 -12.07 8.68 8.26
C THR A 23 -12.84 7.86 9.28
N THR A 24 -12.75 6.53 9.15
CA THR A 24 -13.22 5.57 10.14
C THR A 24 -12.14 4.52 10.32
N GLY A 25 -12.08 3.91 11.51
CA GLY A 25 -11.08 2.92 11.86
C GLY A 25 -9.65 3.46 11.85
N ILE A 26 -8.70 2.53 11.97
CA ILE A 26 -7.28 2.81 12.16
C ILE A 26 -6.46 1.90 11.24
N ALA A 27 -5.35 2.41 10.72
CA ALA A 27 -4.32 1.64 10.05
C ALA A 27 -3.05 1.55 10.92
N TYR A 28 -2.51 0.34 11.08
CA TYR A 28 -1.22 0.11 11.73
C TYR A 28 -0.16 -0.23 10.70
N TRP A 29 0.95 0.49 10.71
CA TRP A 29 2.03 0.32 9.74
C TRP A 29 3.31 -0.11 10.43
N GLN A 30 3.97 -1.08 9.82
CA GLN A 30 5.34 -1.47 10.11
C GLN A 30 6.12 -1.30 8.82
N THR A 31 7.22 -0.53 8.85
CA THR A 31 7.84 0.00 7.63
C THR A 31 9.34 -0.32 7.60
N MET A 32 9.81 -0.73 6.43
CA MET A 32 11.22 -0.81 6.06
C MET A 32 11.47 0.16 4.90
N GLU A 33 12.50 1.00 5.02
CA GLU A 33 12.89 1.98 4.01
C GLU A 33 14.28 1.63 3.47
N PHE A 34 14.40 1.60 2.15
CA PHE A 34 15.63 1.44 1.39
C PHE A 34 15.66 2.54 0.33
N GLY A 35 16.84 2.92 -0.16
CA GLY A 35 16.96 4.02 -1.13
C GLY A 35 16.01 3.86 -2.34
N GLY A 36 14.92 4.63 -2.38
CA GLY A 36 13.90 4.56 -3.42
C GLY A 36 12.94 3.36 -3.36
N LEU A 37 12.97 2.53 -2.30
CA LEU A 37 12.08 1.39 -2.07
C LEU A 37 11.58 1.38 -0.63
N ARG A 38 10.27 1.30 -0.47
CA ARG A 38 9.60 1.14 0.81
C ARG A 38 8.79 -0.14 0.81
N VAL A 39 8.91 -0.91 1.89
CA VAL A 39 8.11 -2.12 2.12
C VAL A 39 7.37 -1.96 3.44
N ARG A 40 6.05 -2.19 3.42
CA ARG A 40 5.18 -2.01 4.59
C ARG A 40 4.31 -3.22 4.81
N TYR A 41 4.24 -3.66 6.06
CA TYR A 41 3.14 -4.48 6.55
C TYR A 41 2.08 -3.54 7.11
N VAL A 42 0.88 -3.61 6.54
CA VAL A 42 -0.23 -2.73 6.89
C VAL A 42 -1.42 -3.55 7.36
N GLU A 43 -1.97 -3.17 8.51
CA GLU A 43 -3.18 -3.74 9.08
C GLU A 43 -4.24 -2.66 9.13
N TYR A 44 -5.36 -2.86 8.45
CA TYR A 44 -6.54 -2.02 8.57
C TYR A 44 -7.51 -2.65 9.55
N SER A 45 -8.00 -1.85 10.50
CA SER A 45 -9.01 -2.29 11.46
C SER A 45 -10.36 -2.57 10.80
N GLU A 46 -11.26 -3.19 11.55
CA GLU A 46 -12.68 -3.26 11.20
C GLU A 46 -13.21 -1.85 10.87
N ASN A 47 -14.08 -1.77 9.84
CA ASN A 47 -14.70 -0.55 9.32
C ASN A 47 -13.69 0.55 8.94
N TYR A 48 -12.44 0.21 8.62
CA TYR A 48 -11.46 1.18 8.19
C TYR A 48 -11.84 1.80 6.83
N LYS A 49 -11.72 3.12 6.76
CA LYS A 49 -11.84 3.90 5.52
C LYS A 49 -10.72 4.93 5.51
N ALA A 50 -9.85 4.87 4.49
CA ALA A 50 -8.79 5.86 4.34
C ALA A 50 -9.36 7.29 4.26
N ASP A 51 -8.63 8.25 4.82
CA ASP A 51 -9.02 9.67 4.91
C ASP A 51 -8.68 10.49 3.67
N HIS A 52 -7.94 9.90 2.72
CA HIS A 52 -7.52 10.55 1.49
C HIS A 52 -7.67 9.63 0.28
N TRP A 53 -7.61 10.26 -0.89
CA TRP A 53 -7.40 9.57 -2.16
C TRP A 53 -5.91 9.47 -2.42
N CYS A 54 -5.42 8.25 -2.65
CA CYS A 54 -4.03 8.02 -2.97
C CYS A 54 -3.81 8.06 -4.48
N GLU A 55 -2.85 8.89 -4.90
CA GLU A 55 -2.37 8.98 -6.29
C GLU A 55 -0.98 8.37 -6.45
N LYS A 56 -0.42 7.82 -5.38
CA LYS A 56 0.88 7.13 -5.42
C LYS A 56 0.74 5.73 -5.99
N GLY A 57 1.79 5.32 -6.69
CA GLY A 57 1.95 3.97 -7.15
C GLY A 57 2.16 3.01 -5.99
N HIS A 58 1.55 1.85 -6.08
CA HIS A 58 1.71 0.77 -5.11
C HIS A 58 1.68 -0.59 -5.82
N ILE A 59 2.47 -1.53 -5.30
CA ILE A 59 2.22 -2.96 -5.40
C ILE A 59 1.62 -3.37 -4.06
N VAL A 60 0.38 -3.84 -4.06
CA VAL A 60 -0.31 -4.30 -2.86
C VAL A 60 -0.62 -5.77 -3.00
N TYR A 61 -0.26 -6.58 -2.01
CA TYR A 61 -0.64 -7.98 -1.88
C TYR A 61 -1.49 -8.19 -0.64
N CYS A 62 -2.64 -8.82 -0.79
CA CYS A 62 -3.53 -9.12 0.33
C CYS A 62 -3.09 -10.43 1.02
N LEU A 63 -2.60 -10.29 2.24
CA LEU A 63 -2.13 -11.41 3.07
C LEU A 63 -3.29 -12.13 3.78
N LYS A 64 -4.34 -11.38 4.13
CA LYS A 64 -5.51 -11.89 4.85
C LYS A 64 -6.65 -10.88 4.79
N GLY A 65 -7.87 -11.38 4.66
CA GLY A 65 -9.08 -10.56 4.67
C GLY A 65 -9.36 -9.94 3.30
N GLU A 66 -10.03 -8.79 3.30
CA GLU A 66 -10.50 -8.16 2.07
C GLU A 66 -10.49 -6.63 2.19
N VAL A 67 -10.13 -5.97 1.10
CA VAL A 67 -10.22 -4.52 0.95
C VAL A 67 -10.86 -4.15 -0.38
N ILE A 68 -11.76 -3.18 -0.33
CA ILE A 68 -12.34 -2.52 -1.50
C ILE A 68 -11.45 -1.35 -1.87
N ASN A 69 -11.00 -1.32 -3.13
CA ASN A 69 -10.36 -0.17 -3.73
C ASN A 69 -11.41 0.60 -4.52
N GLU A 70 -11.82 1.74 -3.97
CA GLU A 70 -12.72 2.70 -4.62
C GLU A 70 -11.91 3.70 -5.42
N LEU A 71 -12.27 3.97 -6.67
CA LEU A 71 -11.70 5.01 -7.52
C LEU A 71 -12.54 6.29 -7.44
N LYS A 72 -11.95 7.44 -7.78
CA LYS A 72 -12.65 8.75 -7.75
C LYS A 72 -13.91 8.81 -8.62
N ASP A 73 -14.01 8.00 -9.66
CA ASP A 73 -15.19 7.90 -10.53
C ASP A 73 -16.32 7.02 -9.94
N GLY A 74 -16.08 6.44 -8.76
CA GLY A 74 -17.01 5.54 -8.07
C GLY A 74 -16.83 4.07 -8.42
N THR A 75 -15.95 3.72 -9.35
CA THR A 75 -15.64 2.33 -9.68
C THR A 75 -15.00 1.65 -8.47
N GLN A 76 -15.44 0.43 -8.17
CA GLN A 76 -14.92 -0.35 -7.06
C GLN A 76 -14.37 -1.69 -7.54
N SER A 77 -13.27 -2.12 -6.92
CA SER A 77 -12.71 -3.45 -7.09
C SER A 77 -12.41 -4.05 -5.73
N ILE A 78 -12.52 -5.37 -5.64
CA ILE A 78 -12.24 -6.13 -4.43
C ILE A 78 -10.86 -6.76 -4.55
N LEU A 79 -10.04 -6.58 -3.51
CA LEU A 79 -8.77 -7.27 -3.33
C LEU A 79 -8.89 -8.20 -2.12
N SER A 80 -8.98 -9.51 -2.39
CA SER A 80 -9.09 -10.57 -1.39
C SER A 80 -7.76 -11.32 -1.20
N GLU A 81 -7.69 -12.16 -0.17
CA GLU A 81 -6.49 -12.93 0.19
C GLU A 81 -5.85 -13.64 -1.03
N GLY A 82 -4.54 -13.49 -1.20
CA GLY A 82 -3.78 -14.06 -2.31
C GLY A 82 -3.80 -13.22 -3.59
N MET A 83 -4.56 -12.12 -3.64
CA MET A 83 -4.58 -11.21 -4.78
C MET A 83 -3.57 -10.07 -4.63
N SER A 84 -3.15 -9.51 -5.77
CA SER A 84 -2.42 -8.25 -5.84
C SER A 84 -3.08 -7.25 -6.78
N TYR A 85 -2.84 -5.97 -6.54
CA TYR A 85 -2.88 -4.96 -7.59
C TYR A 85 -1.54 -4.24 -7.69
N ILE A 86 -1.28 -3.68 -8.87
CA ILE A 86 -0.06 -2.92 -9.18
C ILE A 86 -0.46 -1.69 -9.96
N VAL A 87 0.04 -0.53 -9.52
CA VAL A 87 -0.21 0.74 -10.19
C VAL A 87 1.00 1.66 -10.06
N SER A 88 1.28 2.45 -11.11
CA SER A 88 2.28 3.51 -11.10
C SER A 88 1.72 4.81 -10.51
N ASP A 89 2.60 5.75 -10.17
CA ASP A 89 2.21 7.10 -9.75
C ASP A 89 1.24 7.73 -10.78
N ASP A 90 0.25 8.46 -10.28
CA ASP A 90 -0.71 9.28 -11.02
C ASP A 90 -1.66 8.51 -11.97
N LEU A 91 -1.56 7.17 -12.06
CA LEU A 91 -2.44 6.34 -12.91
C LEU A 91 -3.71 5.83 -12.20
N SER A 92 -3.82 6.06 -10.90
CA SER A 92 -5.05 5.81 -10.17
C SER A 92 -5.21 6.85 -9.07
N SER A 93 -6.44 7.23 -8.77
CA SER A 93 -6.78 7.96 -7.56
C SER A 93 -7.75 7.10 -6.78
N HIS A 94 -7.21 6.34 -5.82
CA HIS A 94 -7.93 5.26 -5.15
C HIS A 94 -8.00 5.46 -3.64
N ARG A 95 -8.98 4.82 -3.01
CA ARG A 95 -9.19 4.83 -1.57
C ARG A 95 -9.54 3.44 -1.08
N SER A 96 -8.86 3.02 -0.02
CA SER A 96 -9.08 1.72 0.60
C SER A 96 -10.20 1.76 1.64
N ILE A 97 -11.08 0.77 1.58
CA ILE A 97 -12.20 0.57 2.50
C ILE A 97 -12.24 -0.91 2.87
N THR A 98 -12.37 -1.24 4.16
CA THR A 98 -12.62 -2.62 4.58
C THR A 98 -13.69 -2.67 5.65
N LYS A 99 -14.50 -3.72 5.62
CA LYS A 99 -15.54 -3.96 6.61
C LYS A 99 -14.99 -4.75 7.79
N GLU A 100 -14.33 -5.88 7.54
CA GLU A 100 -13.88 -6.81 8.59
C GLU A 100 -12.42 -6.59 9.02
N GLY A 101 -11.70 -5.70 8.32
CA GLY A 101 -10.25 -5.53 8.47
C GLY A 101 -9.46 -6.34 7.43
N VAL A 102 -8.20 -5.95 7.23
CA VAL A 102 -7.32 -6.59 6.23
C VAL A 102 -5.85 -6.47 6.63
N HIS A 103 -5.05 -7.45 6.21
CA HIS A 103 -3.59 -7.39 6.29
C HIS A 103 -3.01 -7.32 4.88
N LEU A 104 -2.17 -6.32 4.64
CA LEU A 104 -1.60 -6.03 3.34
C LEU A 104 -0.08 -5.96 3.43
N LEU A 105 0.59 -6.48 2.41
CA LEU A 105 1.97 -6.12 2.12
C LEU A 105 1.94 -5.04 1.03
N ILE A 106 2.47 -3.86 1.32
CA ILE A 106 2.53 -2.74 0.38
C ILE A 106 3.99 -2.47 0.05
N ILE A 107 4.30 -2.45 -1.24
CA ILE A 107 5.61 -2.08 -1.77
C ILE A 107 5.41 -0.85 -2.63
N ASP A 108 6.14 0.22 -2.33
CA ASP A 108 6.11 1.44 -3.10
C ASP A 108 7.50 2.09 -3.15
N GLY A 109 7.70 3.07 -4.03
CA GLY A 109 9.01 3.67 -4.21
C GLY A 109 9.18 4.40 -5.53
N ASP A 110 10.38 4.93 -5.74
CA ASP A 110 10.70 5.77 -6.90
C ASP A 110 10.59 5.03 -8.23
N PHE A 111 10.72 3.70 -8.22
CA PHE A 111 10.58 2.85 -9.40
C PHE A 111 9.16 2.84 -10.00
N LEU A 112 8.16 3.33 -9.25
CA LEU A 112 6.76 3.43 -9.72
C LEU A 112 6.45 4.79 -10.35
N LYS A 113 7.38 5.75 -10.32
CA LYS A 113 7.20 7.04 -11.00
C LYS A 113 7.03 6.82 -12.50
N LEU A 114 6.14 7.61 -13.10
CA LEU A 114 5.99 7.62 -14.55
C LEU A 114 7.32 8.02 -15.20
N LYS A 115 7.77 7.19 -16.13
CA LYS A 115 8.86 7.59 -17.03
C LYS A 115 8.26 8.59 -17.98
N HIS A 116 8.68 9.86 -17.91
CA HIS A 116 8.44 10.76 -19.02
C HIS A 116 9.08 10.13 -20.25
N ASN A 117 8.33 9.95 -21.34
CA ASN A 117 8.91 9.65 -22.63
C ASN A 117 9.90 10.78 -22.93
N ILE A 118 11.18 10.54 -22.69
CA ILE A 118 12.23 11.29 -23.35
C ILE A 118 12.08 10.86 -24.80
N GLN A 119 11.37 11.67 -25.56
CA GLN A 119 11.37 11.59 -27.00
C GLN A 119 12.84 11.76 -27.42
N GLU A 120 13.44 10.68 -27.94
CA GLU A 120 14.77 10.72 -28.56
C GLU A 120 14.84 11.78 -29.66
#